data_AF-A0A2U1F6X8-F1
#
_entry.id   AF-A0A2U1F6X8-F1
#
_cell.length_a   1.000
_cell.length_b   1.000
_cell.length_c   1.000
_cell.angle_alpha   90.00
_cell.angle_beta   90.00
_cell.angle_gamma   90.00
#
_symmetry.space_group_name_H-M   'P 1'
#
loop_
_entity.id
_entity.type
_entity.pdbx_description
1 polymer ?
#
loop_
_entity_poly.entity_id
_entity_poly.type
_entity_poly.pdbx_seq_one_letter_code
_entity_poly.pdbx_strand_id
1 'polypeptide(L)'
;MCPGHGPGSTRRGSGNPAAIRTRPRAPEAPIADRLSTMDEAPASRDIARGQAPTRGHVIGEGLAWAARWSLRFLLVAGGLTLFGLLVIWLWAIVFPVFLGLVIATVLEPPVTWLRAHRWPGALATAVVLLLALALFGGIIALIAPAVAGQFPQIIQGAVGGIQQIQTWLQGPPFNLGASQIGQYVQAATDRLQQSAGQIAGGVVTGLTAVANGVVNAVLALVLAFLFVKDGPKFLPWLRRMAGPTSGGHLAEVGGRAWLRLGGFIRSQALIGFVDAVFIGIGLVIFGVPLALPLAVLTFFGAFIPIVGALVAGALAVLIALVVQGFATALGVLILILVVQQVEGNLLQPLVQGRGLGLNAAVVILAVTAGSSLAGIAGAFLAVPVAAVLAEILRYLGERIDAQTGEGGDPEEAPGEPEATDAVAGAATVPAGGRPADATDGYTDGGTEDPAEADADGGTDGPTDAGSGASSRAGDGDGAVPTARTPGIEDRSVGGG
;
A
#
# COMPACT_ATOMS: atom_id res chain seq x y z
N MET A 1 56.29 -60.25 -17.54
CA MET A 1 56.40 -60.78 -18.92
C MET A 1 55.49 -59.98 -19.84
N CYS A 2 55.89 -59.80 -21.10
CA CYS A 2 55.03 -59.52 -22.26
C CYS A 2 54.99 -60.83 -23.11
N PRO A 3 54.39 -60.93 -24.32
CA PRO A 3 53.69 -59.90 -25.11
C PRO A 3 52.36 -60.38 -25.78
N GLY A 4 51.73 -59.50 -26.56
CA GLY A 4 50.66 -59.81 -27.53
C GLY A 4 50.52 -58.69 -28.57
N HIS A 5 50.46 -59.02 -29.86
CA HIS A 5 50.39 -58.06 -30.99
C HIS A 5 49.02 -57.37 -31.10
N GLY A 6 48.85 -56.24 -31.81
CA GLY A 6 49.79 -55.40 -32.57
C GLY A 6 49.10 -54.70 -33.78
N PRO A 7 49.31 -53.40 -34.05
CA PRO A 7 48.56 -52.65 -35.06
C PRO A 7 49.14 -52.74 -36.49
N GLY A 8 48.28 -52.67 -37.51
CA GLY A 8 48.67 -52.71 -38.92
C GLY A 8 49.19 -51.35 -39.46
N SER A 9 50.12 -51.39 -40.42
CA SER A 9 50.66 -50.19 -41.08
C SER A 9 51.06 -50.42 -42.54
N THR A 10 50.67 -49.47 -43.41
CA THR A 10 51.12 -49.27 -44.81
C THR A 10 50.51 -47.93 -45.28
N ARG A 11 51.12 -47.12 -46.16
CA ARG A 11 52.42 -47.17 -46.86
C ARG A 11 52.89 -45.73 -47.18
N ARG A 12 54.19 -45.52 -47.45
CA ARG A 12 54.75 -44.22 -47.89
C ARG A 12 54.49 -43.92 -49.38
N GLY A 13 54.40 -42.63 -49.70
CA GLY A 13 54.66 -42.06 -51.02
C GLY A 13 54.34 -40.55 -51.07
N SER A 14 55.08 -39.62 -51.69
CA SER A 14 56.51 -39.42 -51.99
C SER A 14 56.60 -38.33 -53.08
N GLY A 15 56.47 -37.05 -52.69
CA GLY A 15 57.06 -35.89 -53.39
C GLY A 15 56.49 -35.41 -54.74
N ASN A 16 56.12 -34.13 -54.80
CA ASN A 16 56.73 -33.15 -55.71
C ASN A 16 56.54 -31.72 -55.17
N PRO A 17 57.42 -30.73 -55.45
CA PRO A 17 57.41 -29.42 -54.77
C PRO A 17 56.66 -28.31 -55.53
N ALA A 18 56.61 -27.12 -54.92
CA ALA A 18 55.85 -25.96 -55.40
C ALA A 18 56.39 -25.35 -56.70
N ALA A 19 55.49 -25.01 -57.63
CA ALA A 19 55.79 -24.26 -58.84
C ALA A 19 55.76 -22.74 -58.59
N ILE A 20 56.93 -22.16 -58.30
CA ILE A 20 57.11 -20.71 -58.18
C ILE A 20 57.00 -20.07 -59.57
N ARG A 21 55.92 -19.29 -59.81
CA ARG A 21 55.80 -18.48 -61.05
C ARG A 21 56.73 -17.27 -60.98
N THR A 22 57.81 -17.31 -61.75
CA THR A 22 58.65 -16.15 -62.04
C THR A 22 57.85 -15.07 -62.78
N ARG A 23 57.83 -13.84 -62.27
CA ARG A 23 57.35 -12.67 -63.01
C ARG A 23 58.50 -12.08 -63.84
N PRO A 24 58.29 -11.65 -65.10
CA PRO A 24 59.30 -10.91 -65.85
C PRO A 24 59.70 -9.60 -65.16
N ARG A 25 60.97 -9.23 -65.31
CA ARG A 25 61.56 -7.99 -64.77
C ARG A 25 61.23 -6.83 -65.72
N ALA A 26 60.51 -5.83 -65.22
CA ALA A 26 60.29 -4.59 -65.97
C ALA A 26 61.59 -3.76 -66.04
N PRO A 27 61.84 -3.00 -67.12
CA PRO A 27 63.07 -2.21 -67.28
C PRO A 27 63.11 -1.00 -66.35
N GLU A 28 64.32 -0.55 -66.04
CA GLU A 28 64.59 0.61 -65.18
C GLU A 28 64.32 1.92 -65.95
N ALA A 29 63.55 2.83 -65.35
CA ALA A 29 63.36 4.19 -65.86
C ALA A 29 64.49 5.11 -65.37
N PRO A 30 64.97 6.07 -66.19
CA PRO A 30 66.10 6.92 -65.84
C PRO A 30 65.80 7.87 -64.67
N ILE A 31 66.83 8.17 -63.87
CA ILE A 31 66.76 8.90 -62.59
C ILE A 31 66.50 10.42 -62.77
N ALA A 32 66.22 10.88 -63.99
CA ALA A 32 66.10 12.30 -64.34
C ALA A 32 64.82 13.01 -63.83
N ASP A 33 63.80 12.28 -63.40
CA ASP A 33 62.48 12.83 -63.01
C ASP A 33 62.21 12.71 -61.49
N ARG A 34 63.22 12.98 -60.66
CA ARG A 34 63.12 13.02 -59.19
C ARG A 34 63.66 14.31 -58.55
N LEU A 35 63.91 15.34 -59.35
CA LEU A 35 64.35 16.67 -58.91
C LEU A 35 63.37 17.79 -59.32
N SER A 36 62.22 17.41 -59.88
CA SER A 36 61.13 18.26 -60.38
C SER A 36 60.00 18.48 -59.34
N THR A 37 60.01 17.76 -58.22
CA THR A 37 58.90 17.72 -57.24
C THR A 37 59.32 18.11 -55.81
N MET A 38 60.31 18.98 -55.67
CA MET A 38 60.79 19.50 -54.36
C MET A 38 60.58 21.01 -54.19
N ASP A 39 59.59 21.59 -54.86
CA ASP A 39 59.16 22.98 -54.63
C ASP A 39 57.62 23.14 -54.61
N GLU A 40 56.94 22.25 -53.88
CA GLU A 40 55.61 22.57 -53.34
C GLU A 40 55.48 22.04 -51.91
N ALA A 41 55.85 22.88 -50.95
CA ALA A 41 55.53 22.64 -49.55
C ALA A 41 53.99 22.61 -49.39
N PRO A 42 53.42 21.75 -48.53
CA PRO A 42 51.98 21.52 -48.52
C PRO A 42 51.21 22.80 -48.21
N ALA A 43 50.41 23.27 -49.18
CA ALA A 43 49.50 24.39 -49.05
C ALA A 43 48.29 24.00 -48.17
N SER A 44 48.54 23.74 -46.89
CA SER A 44 47.59 23.34 -45.83
C SER A 44 46.69 24.50 -45.39
N ARG A 45 46.07 25.18 -46.37
CA ARG A 45 45.21 26.35 -46.18
C ARG A 45 43.89 26.35 -46.93
N ASP A 46 43.50 25.23 -47.56
CA ASP A 46 42.09 24.85 -47.50
C ASP A 46 41.76 24.37 -46.08
N ILE A 47 41.72 25.35 -45.17
CA ILE A 47 40.90 25.22 -43.98
C ILE A 47 39.48 25.08 -44.52
N ALA A 48 38.97 23.84 -44.47
CA ALA A 48 37.56 23.57 -44.48
C ALA A 48 36.95 24.41 -43.35
N ARG A 49 36.50 25.62 -43.69
CA ARG A 49 35.84 26.54 -42.78
C ARG A 49 34.53 25.88 -42.42
N GLY A 50 34.56 25.06 -41.37
CA GLY A 50 33.37 24.60 -40.67
C GLY A 50 32.57 25.84 -40.35
N GLN A 51 31.50 26.07 -41.11
CA GLN A 51 30.75 27.31 -41.06
C GLN A 51 30.11 27.35 -39.68
N ALA A 52 30.69 28.17 -38.78
CA ALA A 52 30.27 28.26 -37.39
C ALA A 52 28.74 28.41 -37.38
N PRO A 53 28.01 27.47 -36.75
CA PRO A 53 26.66 27.12 -37.16
C PRO A 53 25.78 28.36 -37.18
N THR A 54 25.34 28.74 -38.39
CA THR A 54 24.62 29.99 -38.64
C THR A 54 23.48 30.13 -37.64
N ARG A 55 23.27 31.32 -37.06
CA ARG A 55 22.30 31.51 -35.96
C ARG A 55 20.92 30.92 -36.24
N GLY A 56 20.44 30.97 -37.48
CA GLY A 56 19.18 30.34 -37.90
C GLY A 56 19.16 28.80 -37.83
N HIS A 57 20.30 28.12 -37.99
CA HIS A 57 20.42 26.68 -37.79
C HIS A 57 20.29 26.32 -36.30
N VAL A 58 21.05 26.98 -35.41
CA VAL A 58 20.98 26.75 -33.95
C VAL A 58 19.57 27.06 -33.40
N ILE A 59 18.96 28.16 -33.84
CA ILE A 59 17.58 28.51 -33.48
C ILE A 59 16.60 27.48 -34.05
N GLY A 60 16.80 27.02 -35.29
CA GLY A 60 15.98 26.01 -35.94
C GLY A 60 16.05 24.64 -35.25
N GLU A 61 17.23 24.21 -34.80
CA GLU A 61 17.41 22.97 -34.05
C GLU A 61 16.76 23.04 -32.67
N GLY A 62 16.93 24.15 -31.94
CA GLY A 62 16.27 24.39 -30.66
C GLY A 62 14.74 24.41 -30.79
N LEU A 63 14.22 25.09 -31.82
CA LEU A 63 12.78 25.14 -32.10
C LEU A 63 12.24 23.77 -32.55
N ALA A 64 12.98 23.01 -33.36
CA ALA A 64 12.61 21.65 -33.76
C ALA A 64 12.68 20.66 -32.59
N TRP A 65 13.62 20.82 -31.67
CA TRP A 65 13.69 20.06 -30.41
C TRP A 65 12.46 20.35 -29.55
N ALA A 66 12.16 21.62 -29.31
CA ALA A 66 10.98 22.06 -28.56
C ALA A 66 9.67 21.57 -29.21
N ALA A 67 9.55 21.66 -30.55
CA ALA A 67 8.39 21.16 -31.29
C ALA A 67 8.22 19.64 -31.18
N ARG A 68 9.30 18.86 -31.26
CA ARG A 68 9.27 17.40 -31.07
C ARG A 68 8.85 17.01 -29.65
N TRP A 69 9.34 17.72 -28.63
CA TRP A 69 8.93 17.49 -27.24
C TRP A 69 7.48 17.92 -26.98
N SER A 70 7.06 19.08 -27.50
CA SER A 70 5.68 19.56 -27.43
C SER A 70 4.70 18.58 -28.09
N LEU A 71 5.01 18.09 -29.29
CA LEU A 71 4.20 17.08 -29.99
C LEU A 71 4.14 15.76 -29.21
N ARG A 72 5.26 15.26 -28.67
CA ARG A 72 5.28 14.06 -27.81
C ARG A 72 4.45 14.25 -26.54
N PHE A 73 4.60 15.38 -25.87
CA PHE A 73 3.82 15.72 -24.68
C PHE A 73 2.32 15.80 -24.99
N LEU A 74 1.93 16.45 -26.09
CA LEU A 74 0.54 16.58 -26.51
C LEU A 74 -0.07 15.23 -26.93
N LEU A 75 0.71 14.34 -27.56
CA LEU A 75 0.30 12.96 -27.85
C LEU A 75 0.13 12.12 -26.57
N VAL A 76 1.03 12.24 -25.59
CA VAL A 76 0.90 11.55 -24.29
C VAL A 76 -0.28 12.10 -23.49
N ALA A 77 -0.47 13.41 -23.43
CA ALA A 77 -1.60 14.05 -22.76
C ALA A 77 -2.93 13.69 -23.43
N GLY A 78 -2.98 13.69 -24.77
CA GLY A 78 -4.13 13.23 -25.55
C GLY A 78 -4.46 11.75 -25.34
N GLY A 79 -3.45 10.88 -25.33
CA GLY A 79 -3.60 9.46 -25.02
C GLY A 79 -4.08 9.20 -23.59
N LEU A 80 -3.55 9.94 -22.61
CA LEU A 80 -3.97 9.86 -21.21
C LEU A 80 -5.41 10.38 -21.02
N THR A 81 -5.79 11.43 -21.76
CA THR A 81 -7.15 11.99 -21.76
C THR A 81 -8.13 11.00 -22.38
N LEU A 82 -7.79 10.38 -23.52
CA LEU A 82 -8.59 9.34 -24.15
C LEU A 82 -8.73 8.10 -23.26
N PHE A 83 -7.67 7.69 -22.57
CA PHE A 83 -7.72 6.62 -21.58
C PHE A 83 -8.62 6.97 -20.39
N GLY A 84 -8.54 8.20 -19.86
CA GLY A 84 -9.42 8.68 -18.80
C GLY A 84 -10.90 8.68 -19.22
N LEU A 85 -11.21 9.16 -20.43
CA LEU A 85 -12.55 9.12 -21.00
C LEU A 85 -13.05 7.67 -21.20
N LEU A 86 -12.18 6.75 -21.63
CA LEU A 86 -12.50 5.33 -21.75
C LEU A 86 -12.79 4.69 -20.38
N VAL A 87 -12.02 5.03 -19.35
CA VAL A 87 -12.25 4.56 -17.96
C VAL A 87 -13.56 5.11 -17.40
N ILE A 88 -13.90 6.38 -17.66
CA ILE A 88 -15.20 6.97 -17.30
C ILE A 88 -16.35 6.26 -18.03
N TRP A 89 -16.21 5.99 -19.34
CA TRP A 89 -17.24 5.30 -20.13
C TRP A 89 -17.43 3.84 -19.70
N LEU A 90 -16.35 3.16 -19.29
CA LEU A 90 -16.35 1.79 -18.78
C LEU A 90 -16.52 1.71 -17.24
N TRP A 91 -16.88 2.81 -16.56
CA TRP A 91 -16.90 2.87 -15.09
C TRP A 91 -17.76 1.78 -14.43
N ALA A 92 -18.88 1.42 -15.07
CA ALA A 92 -19.78 0.34 -14.63
C ALA A 92 -19.12 -1.06 -14.60
N ILE A 93 -17.98 -1.24 -15.29
CA ILE A 93 -17.17 -2.46 -15.27
C ILE A 93 -15.92 -2.26 -14.40
N VAL A 94 -15.26 -1.10 -14.52
CA VAL A 94 -14.03 -0.77 -13.77
C VAL A 94 -14.28 -0.76 -12.26
N PHE A 95 -15.39 -0.21 -11.79
CA PHE A 95 -15.68 -0.12 -10.36
C PHE A 95 -15.93 -1.51 -9.71
N PRO A 96 -16.78 -2.40 -10.24
CA PRO A 96 -16.89 -3.77 -9.73
C PRO A 96 -15.60 -4.59 -9.85
N VAL A 97 -14.80 -4.38 -10.90
CA VAL A 97 -13.46 -5.00 -11.02
C VAL A 97 -12.55 -4.56 -9.88
N PHE A 98 -12.46 -3.26 -9.58
CA PHE A 98 -11.63 -2.79 -8.48
C PHE A 98 -12.17 -3.24 -7.12
N LEU A 99 -13.47 -3.15 -6.89
CA LEU A 99 -14.09 -3.61 -5.64
C LEU A 99 -13.85 -5.12 -5.42
N GLY A 100 -13.94 -5.93 -6.48
CA GLY A 100 -13.58 -7.35 -6.43
C GLY A 100 -12.08 -7.58 -6.14
N LEU A 101 -11.21 -6.69 -6.62
CA LEU A 101 -9.78 -6.70 -6.33
C LEU A 101 -9.49 -6.38 -4.85
N VAL A 102 -10.19 -5.39 -4.28
CA VAL A 102 -10.11 -5.03 -2.85
C VAL A 102 -10.55 -6.20 -1.98
N ILE A 103 -11.75 -6.73 -2.23
CA ILE A 103 -12.29 -7.89 -1.51
C ILE A 103 -11.31 -9.08 -1.63
N ALA A 104 -10.76 -9.33 -2.82
CA ALA A 104 -9.77 -10.38 -3.01
C ALA A 104 -8.52 -10.21 -2.12
N THR A 105 -7.95 -9.01 -2.00
CA THR A 105 -6.75 -8.79 -1.16
C THR A 105 -7.00 -8.99 0.34
N VAL A 106 -8.22 -8.72 0.82
CA VAL A 106 -8.64 -8.94 2.23
C VAL A 106 -8.93 -10.42 2.49
N LEU A 107 -9.54 -11.14 1.53
CA LEU A 107 -9.86 -12.56 1.66
C LEU A 107 -8.66 -13.49 1.35
N GLU A 108 -7.57 -12.97 0.80
CA GLU A 108 -6.40 -13.78 0.41
C GLU A 108 -5.71 -14.49 1.60
N PRO A 109 -5.38 -13.83 2.74
CA PRO A 109 -4.72 -14.50 3.87
C PRO A 109 -5.49 -15.70 4.49
N PRO A 110 -6.81 -15.60 4.79
CA PRO A 110 -7.54 -16.79 5.26
C PRO A 110 -7.63 -17.86 4.17
N VAL A 111 -7.78 -17.50 2.88
CA VAL A 111 -7.81 -18.53 1.82
C VAL A 111 -6.45 -19.21 1.62
N THR A 112 -5.32 -18.51 1.77
CA THR A 112 -3.99 -19.16 1.72
C THR A 112 -3.75 -20.03 2.95
N TRP A 113 -4.23 -19.64 4.14
CA TRP A 113 -4.22 -20.50 5.33
C TRP A 113 -5.04 -21.80 5.12
N LEU A 114 -6.27 -21.72 4.59
CA LEU A 114 -7.06 -22.93 4.27
C LEU A 114 -6.36 -23.81 3.21
N ARG A 115 -5.72 -23.21 2.20
CA ARG A 115 -4.96 -23.94 1.17
C ARG A 115 -3.72 -24.65 1.74
N ALA A 116 -3.03 -24.04 2.70
CA ALA A 116 -1.93 -24.70 3.42
C ALA A 116 -2.42 -25.97 4.15
N HIS A 117 -3.65 -25.92 4.71
CA HIS A 117 -4.35 -27.06 5.29
C HIS A 117 -4.95 -28.04 4.26
N ARG A 118 -4.40 -28.09 3.03
CA ARG A 118 -4.78 -28.97 1.91
C ARG A 118 -6.15 -28.72 1.26
N TRP A 119 -6.87 -27.64 1.59
CA TRP A 119 -8.19 -27.39 1.00
C TRP A 119 -8.08 -27.04 -0.50
N PRO A 120 -8.90 -27.63 -1.38
CA PRO A 120 -8.85 -27.35 -2.81
C PRO A 120 -9.23 -25.88 -3.07
N GLY A 121 -8.46 -25.20 -3.92
CA GLY A 121 -8.40 -23.74 -3.95
C GLY A 121 -9.73 -23.01 -4.21
N ALA A 122 -10.69 -23.64 -4.88
CA ALA A 122 -12.04 -23.10 -5.09
C ALA A 122 -12.96 -23.25 -3.86
N LEU A 123 -12.84 -24.35 -3.11
CA LEU A 123 -13.63 -24.60 -1.90
C LEU A 123 -13.15 -23.72 -0.75
N ALA A 124 -11.83 -23.55 -0.61
CA ALA A 124 -11.23 -22.57 0.29
C ALA A 124 -11.75 -21.14 0.03
N THR A 125 -11.75 -20.69 -1.23
CA THR A 125 -12.32 -19.37 -1.58
C THR A 125 -13.82 -19.29 -1.30
N ALA A 126 -14.60 -20.33 -1.65
CA ALA A 126 -16.04 -20.33 -1.46
C ALA A 126 -16.42 -20.22 0.03
N VAL A 127 -15.79 -21.00 0.91
CA VAL A 127 -16.10 -20.99 2.34
C VAL A 127 -15.69 -19.66 2.99
N VAL A 128 -14.51 -19.12 2.67
CA VAL A 128 -14.12 -17.80 3.19
C VAL A 128 -15.05 -16.69 2.68
N LEU A 129 -15.44 -16.71 1.40
CA LEU A 129 -16.36 -15.72 0.82
C LEU A 129 -17.74 -15.79 1.47
N LEU A 130 -18.27 -17.00 1.72
CA LEU A 130 -19.54 -17.20 2.42
C LEU A 130 -19.47 -16.77 3.89
N LEU A 131 -18.37 -17.05 4.59
CA LEU A 131 -18.15 -16.58 5.96
C LEU A 131 -18.04 -15.04 6.04
N ALA A 132 -17.31 -14.42 5.10
CA ALA A 132 -17.22 -12.96 5.01
C ALA A 132 -18.59 -12.32 4.70
N LEU A 133 -19.36 -12.91 3.79
CA LEU A 133 -20.71 -12.45 3.46
C LEU A 133 -21.70 -12.64 4.62
N ALA A 134 -21.60 -13.74 5.36
CA ALA A 134 -22.41 -14.00 6.55
C ALA A 134 -22.06 -13.04 7.70
N LEU A 135 -20.77 -12.76 7.92
CA LEU A 135 -20.30 -11.77 8.90
C LEU A 135 -20.79 -10.36 8.56
N PHE A 136 -20.56 -9.91 7.32
CA PHE A 136 -20.96 -8.57 6.88
C PHE A 136 -22.50 -8.40 6.82
N GLY A 137 -23.22 -9.41 6.31
CA GLY A 137 -24.68 -9.45 6.31
C GLY A 137 -25.26 -9.49 7.72
N GLY A 138 -24.64 -10.22 8.65
CA GLY A 138 -25.01 -10.24 10.06
C GLY A 138 -24.80 -8.89 10.74
N ILE A 139 -23.67 -8.22 10.49
CA ILE A 139 -23.40 -6.87 10.97
C ILE A 139 -24.47 -5.88 10.46
N ILE A 140 -24.83 -5.93 9.18
CA ILE A 140 -25.92 -5.12 8.62
C ILE A 140 -27.27 -5.45 9.27
N ALA A 141 -27.58 -6.74 9.46
CA ALA A 141 -28.84 -7.19 10.07
C ALA A 141 -28.98 -6.77 11.55
N LEU A 142 -27.88 -6.58 12.27
CA LEU A 142 -27.86 -6.01 13.63
C LEU A 142 -27.97 -4.48 13.61
N ILE A 143 -27.29 -3.81 12.66
CA ILE A 143 -27.24 -2.35 12.55
C ILE A 143 -28.55 -1.74 12.05
N ALA A 144 -29.16 -2.31 11.01
CA ALA A 144 -30.35 -1.75 10.38
C ALA A 144 -31.53 -1.52 11.36
N PRO A 145 -31.96 -2.49 12.20
CA PRO A 145 -33.02 -2.25 13.19
C PRO A 145 -32.56 -1.31 14.32
N ALA A 146 -31.28 -1.34 14.72
CA ALA A 146 -30.75 -0.45 15.75
C ALA A 146 -30.78 1.02 15.30
N VAL A 147 -30.39 1.30 14.05
CA VAL A 147 -30.48 2.64 13.43
C VAL A 147 -31.95 3.06 13.29
N ALA A 148 -32.79 2.21 12.69
CA ALA A 148 -34.20 2.53 12.46
C ALA A 148 -34.97 2.80 13.76
N GLY A 149 -34.73 2.01 14.82
CA GLY A 149 -35.38 2.16 16.13
C GLY A 149 -34.87 3.31 17.00
N GLN A 150 -33.73 3.92 16.65
CA GLN A 150 -33.13 5.06 17.37
C GLN A 150 -33.22 6.38 16.57
N PHE A 151 -33.56 6.33 15.28
CA PHE A 151 -33.67 7.51 14.41
C PHE A 151 -34.64 8.59 14.94
N PRO A 152 -35.87 8.26 15.41
CA PRO A 152 -36.77 9.28 15.99
C PRO A 152 -36.18 10.03 17.18
N GLN A 153 -35.46 9.33 18.06
CA GLN A 153 -34.85 9.86 19.28
C GLN A 153 -33.66 10.76 18.93
N ILE A 154 -32.90 10.43 17.90
CA ILE A 154 -31.80 11.27 17.39
C ILE A 154 -32.36 12.60 16.83
N ILE A 155 -33.48 12.57 16.10
CA ILE A 155 -34.12 13.80 15.60
C ILE A 155 -34.70 14.63 16.77
N GLN A 156 -35.42 14.01 17.70
CA GLN A 156 -35.99 14.70 18.86
C GLN A 156 -34.91 15.32 19.75
N GLY A 157 -33.85 14.57 20.05
CA GLY A 157 -32.71 15.06 20.82
C GLY A 157 -31.94 16.16 20.08
N ALA A 158 -31.79 16.08 18.75
CA ALA A 158 -31.12 17.12 17.98
C ALA A 158 -31.90 18.44 17.99
N VAL A 159 -33.24 18.40 17.93
CA VAL A 159 -34.09 19.58 18.18
C VAL A 159 -33.91 20.09 19.61
N GLY A 160 -33.90 19.21 20.61
CA GLY A 160 -33.65 19.56 22.01
C GLY A 160 -32.28 20.21 22.25
N GLY A 161 -31.22 19.72 21.58
CA GLY A 161 -29.88 20.28 21.64
C GLY A 161 -29.79 21.68 21.04
N ILE A 162 -30.50 21.94 19.94
CA ILE A 162 -30.62 23.29 19.36
C ILE A 162 -31.33 24.24 20.35
N GLN A 163 -32.40 23.77 21.02
CA GLN A 163 -33.09 24.54 22.07
C GLN A 163 -32.19 24.77 23.31
N GLN A 164 -31.35 23.81 23.68
CA GLN A 164 -30.41 23.96 24.78
C GLN A 164 -29.28 24.96 24.46
N ILE A 165 -28.79 24.96 23.22
CA ILE A 165 -27.86 25.99 22.70
C ILE A 165 -28.54 27.37 22.69
N GLN A 166 -29.81 27.45 22.30
CA GLN A 166 -30.60 28.69 22.39
C GLN A 166 -30.65 29.23 23.82
N THR A 167 -30.96 28.37 24.80
CA THR A 167 -31.00 28.74 26.23
C THR A 167 -29.62 29.18 26.74
N TRP A 168 -28.54 28.53 26.32
CA TRP A 168 -27.18 28.90 26.69
C TRP A 168 -26.75 30.26 26.10
N LEU A 169 -27.05 30.54 24.83
CA LEU A 169 -26.75 31.81 24.17
C LEU A 169 -27.61 32.99 24.70
N GLN A 170 -28.79 32.69 25.25
CA GLN A 170 -29.62 33.66 25.97
C GLN A 170 -29.11 33.92 27.40
N GLY A 171 -28.28 33.03 27.95
CA GLY A 171 -27.67 33.18 29.27
C GLY A 171 -26.33 33.94 29.26
N PRO A 172 -25.78 34.24 30.45
CA PRO A 172 -24.44 34.79 30.59
C PRO A 172 -23.38 33.81 30.03
N PRO A 173 -22.34 34.30 29.32
CA PRO A 173 -21.96 35.71 29.15
C PRO A 173 -22.59 36.41 27.93
N PHE A 174 -23.40 35.73 27.11
CA PHE A 174 -23.80 36.23 25.79
C PHE A 174 -25.09 37.07 25.79
N ASN A 175 -26.06 36.74 26.66
CA ASN A 175 -27.31 37.50 26.87
C ASN A 175 -28.06 37.91 25.58
N LEU A 176 -28.01 37.07 24.53
CA LEU A 176 -28.51 37.44 23.20
C LEU A 176 -30.05 37.45 23.13
N GLY A 177 -30.59 38.42 22.38
CA GLY A 177 -32.03 38.66 22.29
C GLY A 177 -32.83 37.49 21.74
N ALA A 178 -33.85 37.06 22.48
CA ALA A 178 -34.64 35.86 22.16
C ALA A 178 -35.27 35.88 20.75
N SER A 179 -35.70 37.05 20.26
CA SER A 179 -36.27 37.23 18.92
C SER A 179 -35.23 37.08 17.80
N GLN A 180 -33.99 37.54 18.02
CA GLN A 180 -32.91 37.46 17.02
C GLN A 180 -32.41 36.03 16.85
N ILE A 181 -32.31 35.26 17.94
CA ILE A 181 -31.94 33.84 17.88
C ILE A 181 -33.12 32.96 17.43
N GLY A 182 -34.34 33.24 17.90
CA GLY A 182 -35.51 32.38 17.69
C GLY A 182 -35.79 32.07 16.22
N GLN A 183 -35.65 33.06 15.33
CA GLN A 183 -35.79 32.86 13.88
C GLN A 183 -34.76 31.89 13.28
N TYR A 184 -33.50 31.92 13.74
CA TYR A 184 -32.46 31.01 13.24
C TYR A 184 -32.61 29.61 13.83
N VAL A 185 -33.02 29.50 15.09
CA VAL A 185 -33.32 28.23 15.76
C VAL A 185 -34.53 27.54 15.15
N GLN A 186 -35.60 28.28 14.84
CA GLN A 186 -36.75 27.74 14.13
C GLN A 186 -36.35 27.29 12.72
N ALA A 187 -35.67 28.13 11.94
CA ALA A 187 -35.20 27.76 10.61
C ALA A 187 -34.24 26.56 10.59
N ALA A 188 -33.41 26.39 11.62
CA ALA A 188 -32.57 25.21 11.80
C ALA A 188 -33.40 23.96 12.16
N THR A 189 -34.39 24.10 13.05
CA THR A 189 -35.33 23.03 13.44
C THR A 189 -36.17 22.56 12.26
N ASP A 190 -36.75 23.49 11.49
CA ASP A 190 -37.58 23.20 10.32
C ASP A 190 -36.76 22.51 9.22
N ARG A 191 -35.53 22.97 8.96
CA ARG A 191 -34.60 22.31 8.03
C ARG A 191 -34.20 20.93 8.52
N LEU A 192 -33.93 20.75 9.80
CA LEU A 192 -33.58 19.45 10.38
C LEU A 192 -34.74 18.45 10.21
N GLN A 193 -35.98 18.87 10.50
CA GLN A 193 -37.17 18.05 10.30
C GLN A 193 -37.42 17.75 8.82
N GLN A 194 -37.26 18.74 7.92
CA GLN A 194 -37.43 18.54 6.48
C GLN A 194 -36.37 17.60 5.90
N SER A 195 -35.10 17.72 6.31
CA SER A 195 -34.03 16.79 5.95
C SER A 195 -34.26 15.40 6.53
N ALA A 196 -34.73 15.27 7.77
CA ALA A 196 -35.10 13.99 8.35
C ALA A 196 -36.24 13.31 7.58
N GLY A 197 -37.24 14.08 7.15
CA GLY A 197 -38.31 13.62 6.26
C GLY A 197 -37.81 13.19 4.88
N GLN A 198 -36.83 13.90 4.31
CA GLN A 198 -36.17 13.51 3.06
C GLN A 198 -35.32 12.24 3.20
N ILE A 199 -34.64 12.05 4.34
CA ILE A 199 -33.87 10.82 4.65
C ILE A 199 -34.83 9.63 4.82
N ALA A 200 -35.92 9.80 5.56
CA ALA A 200 -36.94 8.75 5.76
C ALA A 200 -37.70 8.41 4.47
N GLY A 201 -38.11 9.42 3.67
CA GLY A 201 -38.68 9.20 2.34
C GLY A 201 -37.67 8.64 1.33
N GLY A 202 -36.38 8.92 1.55
CA GLY A 202 -35.25 8.40 0.80
C GLY A 202 -35.08 6.88 0.84
N VAL A 203 -35.86 6.16 1.66
CA VAL A 203 -35.96 4.69 1.60
C VAL A 203 -36.43 4.21 0.22
N VAL A 204 -37.30 4.97 -0.47
CA VAL A 204 -37.82 4.56 -1.80
C VAL A 204 -36.79 4.77 -2.91
N THR A 205 -36.09 5.91 -2.94
CA THR A 205 -34.98 6.12 -3.89
C THR A 205 -33.76 5.26 -3.53
N GLY A 206 -33.56 5.02 -2.25
CA GLY A 206 -32.60 4.07 -1.70
C GLY A 206 -32.83 2.65 -2.22
N LEU A 207 -34.06 2.21 -2.45
CA LEU A 207 -34.36 0.89 -3.01
C LEU A 207 -33.75 0.70 -4.41
N THR A 208 -33.80 1.72 -5.27
CA THR A 208 -33.16 1.72 -6.60
C THR A 208 -31.64 1.78 -6.49
N ALA A 209 -31.11 2.59 -5.56
CA ALA A 209 -29.67 2.66 -5.30
C ALA A 209 -29.12 1.32 -4.76
N VAL A 210 -29.87 0.65 -3.89
CA VAL A 210 -29.57 -0.70 -3.38
C VAL A 210 -29.67 -1.74 -4.49
N ALA A 211 -30.67 -1.69 -5.38
CA ALA A 211 -30.76 -2.62 -6.51
C ALA A 211 -29.52 -2.54 -7.42
N ASN A 212 -29.12 -1.33 -7.82
CA ASN A 212 -27.89 -1.11 -8.60
C ASN A 212 -26.62 -1.49 -7.80
N GLY A 213 -26.60 -1.19 -6.50
CA GLY A 213 -25.53 -1.57 -5.58
C GLY A 213 -25.37 -3.10 -5.45
N VAL A 214 -26.48 -3.84 -5.41
CA VAL A 214 -26.51 -5.31 -5.35
C VAL A 214 -25.98 -5.91 -6.65
N VAL A 215 -26.34 -5.39 -7.83
CA VAL A 215 -25.76 -5.84 -9.11
C VAL A 215 -24.23 -5.65 -9.13
N ASN A 216 -23.76 -4.46 -8.73
CA ASN A 216 -22.33 -4.16 -8.64
C ASN A 216 -21.61 -5.01 -7.59
N ALA A 217 -22.24 -5.26 -6.43
CA ALA A 217 -21.69 -6.10 -5.36
C ALA A 217 -21.63 -7.57 -5.76
N VAL A 218 -22.67 -8.12 -6.39
CA VAL A 218 -22.67 -9.51 -6.91
C VAL A 218 -21.57 -9.68 -7.95
N LEU A 219 -21.41 -8.73 -8.89
CA LEU A 219 -20.33 -8.76 -9.86
C LEU A 219 -18.94 -8.66 -9.18
N ALA A 220 -18.78 -7.76 -8.21
CA ALA A 220 -17.54 -7.63 -7.44
C ALA A 220 -17.21 -8.90 -6.62
N LEU A 221 -18.21 -9.56 -6.02
CA LEU A 221 -18.04 -10.81 -5.27
C LEU A 221 -17.67 -11.99 -6.18
N VAL A 222 -18.27 -12.08 -7.37
CA VAL A 222 -17.90 -13.07 -8.40
C VAL A 222 -16.48 -12.83 -8.90
N LEU A 223 -16.10 -11.57 -9.14
CA LEU A 223 -14.75 -11.21 -9.55
C LEU A 223 -13.73 -11.48 -8.43
N ALA A 224 -14.04 -11.15 -7.17
CA ALA A 224 -13.22 -11.49 -6.02
C ALA A 224 -13.01 -13.00 -5.88
N PHE A 225 -14.09 -13.79 -6.04
CA PHE A 225 -14.01 -15.25 -6.06
C PHE A 225 -13.01 -15.74 -7.12
N LEU A 226 -13.11 -15.24 -8.36
CA LEU A 226 -12.21 -15.61 -9.46
C LEU A 226 -10.76 -15.16 -9.21
N PHE A 227 -10.55 -13.93 -8.74
CA PHE A 227 -9.22 -13.38 -8.45
C PHE A 227 -8.51 -14.17 -7.35
N VAL A 228 -9.19 -14.51 -6.24
CA VAL A 228 -8.59 -15.33 -5.18
C VAL A 228 -8.42 -16.79 -5.62
N LYS A 229 -9.39 -17.35 -6.37
CA LYS A 229 -9.37 -18.74 -6.88
C LYS A 229 -8.23 -19.00 -7.86
N ASP A 230 -8.04 -18.15 -8.85
CA ASP A 230 -7.13 -18.37 -9.97
C ASP A 230 -5.95 -17.37 -10.03
N GLY A 231 -5.83 -16.45 -9.07
CA GLY A 231 -4.71 -15.50 -8.93
C GLY A 231 -3.30 -16.12 -9.06
N PRO A 232 -2.98 -17.27 -8.45
CA PRO A 232 -1.69 -17.95 -8.65
C PRO A 232 -1.38 -18.35 -10.11
N LYS A 233 -2.40 -18.43 -10.97
CA LYS A 233 -2.28 -18.72 -12.41
C LYS A 233 -2.19 -17.45 -13.26
N PHE A 234 -2.57 -16.30 -12.71
CA PHE A 234 -2.70 -15.04 -13.45
C PHE A 234 -1.36 -14.54 -13.98
N LEU A 235 -0.33 -14.37 -13.12
CA LEU A 235 0.99 -13.91 -13.58
C LEU A 235 1.65 -14.90 -14.57
N PRO A 236 1.61 -16.24 -14.38
CA PRO A 236 2.06 -17.20 -15.39
C PRO A 236 1.26 -17.16 -16.71
N TRP A 237 -0.03 -16.81 -16.69
CA TRP A 237 -0.83 -16.61 -17.90
C TRP A 237 -0.46 -15.29 -18.60
N LEU A 238 -0.35 -14.20 -17.85
CA LEU A 238 0.00 -12.87 -18.35
C LEU A 238 1.40 -12.85 -18.99
N ARG A 239 2.39 -13.50 -18.37
CA ARG A 239 3.73 -13.69 -18.93
C ARG A 239 3.74 -14.47 -20.25
N ARG A 240 2.83 -15.45 -20.42
CA ARG A 240 2.68 -16.19 -21.69
C ARG A 240 1.99 -15.35 -22.76
N MET A 241 1.00 -14.54 -22.39
CA MET A 241 0.25 -13.69 -23.32
C MET A 241 1.07 -12.52 -23.86
N ALA A 242 1.91 -11.89 -23.02
CA ALA A 242 2.75 -10.75 -23.40
C ALA A 242 4.11 -11.12 -24.05
N GLY A 243 4.33 -12.40 -24.34
CA GLY A 243 5.50 -12.90 -25.07
C GLY A 243 6.83 -12.87 -24.27
N PRO A 244 7.92 -13.38 -24.86
CA PRO A 244 9.19 -13.61 -24.13
C PRO A 244 9.87 -12.35 -23.63
N THR A 245 9.79 -11.24 -24.38
CA THR A 245 10.44 -9.97 -24.08
C THR A 245 9.67 -9.17 -23.03
N SER A 246 8.42 -8.81 -23.31
CA SER A 246 7.61 -7.95 -22.44
C SER A 246 6.97 -8.71 -21.27
N GLY A 247 6.72 -10.02 -21.41
CA GLY A 247 6.02 -10.82 -20.40
C GLY A 247 6.78 -11.03 -19.09
N GLY A 248 8.12 -10.91 -19.10
CA GLY A 248 8.91 -10.87 -17.87
C GLY A 248 8.61 -9.61 -17.07
N HIS A 249 8.83 -8.44 -17.68
CA HIS A 249 8.58 -7.13 -17.09
C HIS A 249 7.13 -6.94 -16.64
N LEU A 250 6.15 -7.35 -17.45
CA LEU A 250 4.73 -7.19 -17.13
C LEU A 250 4.30 -8.05 -15.92
N ALA A 251 4.84 -9.26 -15.79
CA ALA A 251 4.58 -10.11 -14.62
C ALA A 251 5.29 -9.61 -13.36
N GLU A 252 6.48 -9.00 -13.50
CA GLU A 252 7.21 -8.38 -12.40
C GLU A 252 6.46 -7.15 -11.86
N VAL A 253 6.11 -6.20 -12.73
CA VAL A 253 5.32 -5.01 -12.36
C VAL A 253 3.96 -5.40 -11.78
N GLY A 254 3.27 -6.36 -12.39
CA GLY A 254 2.00 -6.88 -11.88
C GLY A 254 2.12 -7.50 -10.49
N GLY A 255 3.20 -8.25 -10.23
CA GLY A 255 3.51 -8.81 -8.92
C GLY A 255 3.81 -7.75 -7.87
N ARG A 256 4.70 -6.79 -8.17
CA ARG A 256 5.02 -5.66 -7.28
C ARG A 256 3.78 -4.82 -6.97
N ALA A 257 2.98 -4.46 -7.98
CA ALA A 257 1.74 -3.72 -7.83
C ALA A 257 0.71 -4.47 -6.96
N TRP A 258 0.55 -5.78 -7.15
CA TRP A 258 -0.32 -6.62 -6.31
C TRP A 258 0.14 -6.64 -4.85
N LEU A 259 1.44 -6.79 -4.59
CA LEU A 259 2.01 -6.76 -3.24
C LEU A 259 1.81 -5.40 -2.55
N ARG A 260 2.03 -4.28 -3.25
CA ARG A 260 1.75 -2.93 -2.73
C ARG A 260 0.28 -2.72 -2.42
N LEU A 261 -0.59 -3.07 -3.37
CA LEU A 261 -2.05 -2.91 -3.26
C LEU A 261 -2.61 -3.74 -2.11
N GLY A 262 -2.28 -5.03 -2.06
CA GLY A 262 -2.74 -5.93 -1.00
C GLY A 262 -2.13 -5.60 0.36
N GLY A 263 -0.88 -5.13 0.41
CA GLY A 263 -0.28 -4.57 1.61
C GLY A 263 -1.08 -3.38 2.14
N PHE A 264 -1.29 -2.35 1.32
CA PHE A 264 -2.06 -1.17 1.70
C PHE A 264 -3.46 -1.50 2.22
N ILE A 265 -4.24 -2.27 1.45
CA ILE A 265 -5.64 -2.55 1.78
C ILE A 265 -5.74 -3.36 3.07
N ARG A 266 -4.83 -4.32 3.31
CA ARG A 266 -4.80 -5.08 4.58
C ARG A 266 -4.34 -4.23 5.76
N SER A 267 -3.35 -3.34 5.57
CA SER A 267 -2.92 -2.39 6.60
C SER A 267 -4.05 -1.44 6.99
N GLN A 268 -4.80 -0.91 6.03
CA GLN A 268 -5.97 -0.05 6.27
C GLN A 268 -7.13 -0.80 6.90
N ALA A 269 -7.41 -2.04 6.47
CA ALA A 269 -8.43 -2.88 7.09
C ALA A 269 -8.11 -3.23 8.55
N LEU A 270 -6.82 -3.45 8.88
CA LEU A 270 -6.37 -3.69 10.26
C LEU A 270 -6.48 -2.42 11.10
N ILE A 271 -6.03 -1.26 10.58
CA ILE A 271 -6.16 0.03 11.27
C ILE A 271 -7.62 0.35 11.56
N GLY A 272 -8.48 0.37 10.53
CA GLY A 272 -9.91 0.65 10.70
C GLY A 272 -10.64 -0.37 11.59
N PHE A 273 -10.17 -1.62 11.66
CA PHE A 273 -10.67 -2.60 12.64
C PHE A 273 -10.29 -2.22 14.08
N VAL A 274 -9.04 -1.84 14.31
CA VAL A 274 -8.56 -1.39 15.63
C VAL A 274 -9.28 -0.11 16.05
N ASP A 275 -9.46 0.86 15.16
CA ASP A 275 -10.20 2.10 15.42
C ASP A 275 -11.67 1.83 15.76
N ALA A 276 -12.33 0.96 14.99
CA ALA A 276 -13.70 0.53 15.23
C ALA A 276 -13.86 -0.17 16.59
N VAL A 277 -12.87 -0.98 17.00
CA VAL A 277 -12.87 -1.64 18.31
C VAL A 277 -12.67 -0.61 19.43
N PHE A 278 -11.66 0.26 19.37
CA PHE A 278 -11.40 1.23 20.44
C PHE A 278 -12.49 2.31 20.56
N ILE A 279 -12.93 2.89 19.44
CA ILE A 279 -14.02 3.88 19.44
C ILE A 279 -15.34 3.19 19.79
N GLY A 280 -15.62 1.98 19.29
CA GLY A 280 -16.82 1.22 19.64
C GLY A 280 -16.92 0.90 21.12
N ILE A 281 -15.84 0.39 21.73
CA ILE A 281 -15.77 0.12 23.17
C ILE A 281 -15.93 1.42 23.97
N GLY A 282 -15.23 2.49 23.59
CA GLY A 282 -15.33 3.78 24.27
C GLY A 282 -16.74 4.39 24.19
N LEU A 283 -17.43 4.29 23.05
CA LEU A 283 -18.83 4.71 22.90
C LEU A 283 -19.79 3.88 23.78
N VAL A 284 -19.56 2.58 23.93
CA VAL A 284 -20.31 1.74 24.89
C VAL A 284 -20.05 2.16 26.33
N ILE A 285 -18.80 2.47 26.71
CA ILE A 285 -18.43 2.95 28.05
C ILE A 285 -19.10 4.29 28.37
N PHE A 286 -19.15 5.22 27.40
CA PHE A 286 -19.89 6.48 27.51
C PHE A 286 -21.41 6.35 27.33
N GLY A 287 -21.94 5.12 27.17
CA GLY A 287 -23.38 4.86 27.02
C GLY A 287 -24.01 5.47 25.77
N VAL A 288 -23.22 5.77 24.74
CA VAL A 288 -23.68 6.47 23.54
C VAL A 288 -24.52 5.51 22.68
N PRO A 289 -25.75 5.88 22.27
CA PRO A 289 -26.52 5.07 21.33
C PRO A 289 -25.82 4.98 19.97
N LEU A 290 -26.25 4.02 19.14
CA LEU A 290 -25.60 3.68 17.88
C LEU A 290 -24.09 3.32 17.99
N ALA A 291 -23.54 2.96 19.15
CA ALA A 291 -22.11 2.62 19.28
C ALA A 291 -21.61 1.57 18.26
N LEU A 292 -22.36 0.50 17.98
CA LEU A 292 -22.04 -0.48 16.94
C LEU A 292 -22.14 0.10 15.50
N PRO A 293 -23.25 0.74 15.08
CA PRO A 293 -23.31 1.48 13.83
C PRO A 293 -22.18 2.51 13.63
N LEU A 294 -21.80 3.24 14.68
CA LEU A 294 -20.71 4.22 14.66
C LEU A 294 -19.33 3.55 14.54
N ALA A 295 -19.09 2.45 15.27
CA ALA A 295 -17.88 1.65 15.11
C ALA A 295 -17.72 1.13 13.68
N VAL A 296 -18.80 0.65 13.07
CA VAL A 296 -18.77 0.17 11.68
C VAL A 296 -18.65 1.32 10.67
N LEU A 297 -19.20 2.50 10.97
CA LEU A 297 -18.94 3.72 10.20
C LEU A 297 -17.46 4.14 10.29
N THR A 298 -16.83 4.04 11.46
CA THR A 298 -15.38 4.24 11.64
C THR A 298 -14.57 3.23 10.82
N PHE A 299 -14.92 1.93 10.87
CA PHE A 299 -14.24 0.89 10.09
C PHE A 299 -14.21 1.20 8.58
N PHE A 300 -15.36 1.52 7.99
CA PHE A 300 -15.42 1.88 6.57
C PHE A 300 -14.87 3.28 6.28
N GLY A 301 -14.94 4.19 7.25
CA GLY A 301 -14.38 5.53 7.19
C GLY A 301 -12.86 5.54 7.07
N ALA A 302 -12.15 4.65 7.78
CA ALA A 302 -10.68 4.60 7.80
C ALA A 302 -10.05 4.53 6.38
N PHE A 303 -10.72 3.87 5.44
CA PHE A 303 -10.27 3.78 4.03
C PHE A 303 -10.41 5.08 3.22
N ILE A 304 -11.00 6.15 3.78
CA ILE A 304 -11.10 7.47 3.14
C ILE A 304 -10.37 8.49 4.03
N PRO A 305 -9.07 8.74 3.78
CA PRO A 305 -8.23 9.55 4.65
C PRO A 305 -8.83 10.92 4.96
N ILE A 306 -8.71 11.35 6.22
CA ILE A 306 -9.27 12.58 6.80
C ILE A 306 -10.81 12.55 6.86
N VAL A 307 -11.49 12.30 5.74
CA VAL A 307 -12.97 12.35 5.63
C VAL A 307 -13.64 11.34 6.56
N GLY A 308 -13.14 10.11 6.64
CA GLY A 308 -13.71 9.06 7.48
C GLY A 308 -13.70 9.41 8.97
N ALA A 309 -12.51 9.76 9.49
CA ALA A 309 -12.34 10.18 10.89
C ALA A 309 -13.19 11.42 11.23
N LEU A 310 -13.21 12.42 10.34
CA LEU A 310 -14.04 13.62 10.54
C LEU A 310 -15.54 13.29 10.55
N VAL A 311 -16.04 12.49 9.61
CA VAL A 311 -17.48 12.19 9.51
C VAL A 311 -17.93 11.24 10.63
N ALA A 312 -17.22 10.13 10.86
CA ALA A 312 -17.55 9.19 11.92
C ALA A 312 -17.40 9.83 13.31
N GLY A 313 -16.30 10.55 13.53
CA GLY A 313 -16.03 11.25 14.79
C GLY A 313 -17.00 12.38 15.07
N ALA A 314 -17.32 13.23 14.09
CA ALA A 314 -18.31 14.30 14.27
C ALA A 314 -19.71 13.75 14.55
N LEU A 315 -20.12 12.67 13.88
CA LEU A 315 -21.41 12.02 14.16
C LEU A 315 -21.43 11.39 15.55
N ALA A 316 -20.34 10.74 15.98
CA ALA A 316 -20.22 10.17 17.32
C ALA A 316 -20.29 11.25 18.43
N VAL A 317 -19.54 12.35 18.29
CA VAL A 317 -19.58 13.50 19.21
C VAL A 317 -20.94 14.20 19.19
N LEU A 318 -21.56 14.35 18.03
CA LEU A 318 -22.90 14.94 17.89
C LEU A 318 -23.96 14.09 18.58
N ILE A 319 -23.97 12.77 18.37
CA ILE A 319 -24.93 11.85 19.01
C ILE A 319 -24.69 11.81 20.53
N ALA A 320 -23.44 11.83 20.99
CA ALA A 320 -23.11 11.95 22.41
C ALA A 320 -23.61 13.28 23.01
N LEU A 321 -23.44 14.41 22.32
CA LEU A 321 -23.97 15.72 22.74
C LEU A 321 -25.49 15.74 22.81
N VAL A 322 -26.13 15.14 21.81
CA VAL A 322 -27.58 15.13 21.62
C VAL A 322 -28.31 14.23 22.61
N VAL A 323 -27.74 13.07 22.98
CA VAL A 323 -28.41 12.09 23.86
C VAL A 323 -27.84 12.07 25.27
N GLN A 324 -26.53 12.29 25.45
CA GLN A 324 -25.83 12.18 26.74
C GLN A 324 -25.23 13.52 27.23
N GLY A 325 -25.49 14.62 26.52
CA GLY A 325 -25.11 15.98 26.92
C GLY A 325 -23.62 16.34 26.74
N PHE A 326 -23.30 17.60 27.04
CA PHE A 326 -22.01 18.22 26.73
C PHE A 326 -20.79 17.53 27.37
N ALA A 327 -20.89 17.10 28.62
CA ALA A 327 -19.78 16.43 29.32
C ALA A 327 -19.40 15.10 28.63
N THR A 328 -20.40 14.33 28.23
CA THR A 328 -20.21 13.05 27.53
C THR A 328 -19.68 13.28 26.11
N ALA A 329 -20.16 14.30 25.40
CA ALA A 329 -19.63 14.69 24.10
C ALA A 329 -18.15 15.08 24.15
N LEU A 330 -17.74 15.82 25.20
CA LEU A 330 -16.34 16.18 25.41
C LEU A 330 -15.48 14.97 25.74
N GLY A 331 -15.98 14.02 26.56
CA GLY A 331 -15.33 12.74 26.82
C GLY A 331 -15.14 11.89 25.55
N VAL A 332 -16.16 11.82 24.69
CA VAL A 332 -16.11 11.14 23.39
C VAL A 332 -15.16 11.83 22.41
N LEU A 333 -15.10 13.16 22.39
CA LEU A 333 -14.14 13.92 21.60
C LEU A 333 -12.70 13.64 22.04
N ILE A 334 -12.44 13.64 23.37
CA ILE A 334 -11.12 13.31 23.93
C ILE A 334 -10.73 11.86 23.60
N LEU A 335 -11.67 10.91 23.74
CA LEU A 335 -11.48 9.51 23.32
C LEU A 335 -11.05 9.41 21.86
N ILE A 336 -11.78 10.05 20.94
CA ILE A 336 -11.48 10.03 19.50
C ILE A 336 -10.10 10.64 19.24
N LEU A 337 -9.77 11.76 19.86
CA LEU A 337 -8.44 12.38 19.73
C LEU A 337 -7.32 11.47 20.27
N VAL A 338 -7.53 10.78 21.39
CA VAL A 338 -6.57 9.81 21.94
C VAL A 338 -6.39 8.62 21.01
N VAL A 339 -7.48 8.03 20.49
CA VAL A 339 -7.39 6.93 19.50
C VAL A 339 -6.68 7.39 18.25
N GLN A 340 -7.00 8.57 17.72
CA GLN A 340 -6.37 9.14 16.51
C GLN A 340 -4.86 9.40 16.69
N GLN A 341 -4.41 9.74 17.91
CA GLN A 341 -2.99 9.89 18.24
C GLN A 341 -2.30 8.54 18.44
N VAL A 342 -2.98 7.52 18.99
CA VAL A 342 -2.45 6.14 19.00
C VAL A 342 -2.37 5.58 17.57
N GLU A 343 -3.34 5.90 16.71
CA GLU A 343 -3.33 5.53 15.30
C GLU A 343 -2.12 6.13 14.59
N GLY A 344 -1.98 7.46 14.60
CA GLY A 344 -0.91 8.16 13.88
C GLY A 344 0.50 7.88 14.40
N ASN A 345 0.70 7.78 15.73
CA ASN A 345 2.04 7.67 16.31
C ASN A 345 2.49 6.24 16.61
N LEU A 346 1.58 5.25 16.65
CA LEU A 346 1.89 3.86 16.98
C LEU A 346 1.37 2.86 15.94
N LEU A 347 0.08 2.89 15.61
CA LEU A 347 -0.49 1.89 14.68
C LEU A 347 0.00 2.09 13.25
N GLN A 348 0.04 3.33 12.73
CA GLN A 348 0.53 3.60 11.39
C GLN A 348 2.01 3.17 11.22
N PRO A 349 2.96 3.53 12.11
CA PRO A 349 4.33 3.00 12.06
C PRO A 349 4.41 1.47 12.15
N LEU A 350 3.66 0.81 13.03
CA LEU A 350 3.73 -0.65 13.20
C LEU A 350 3.08 -1.43 12.04
N VAL A 351 1.95 -0.95 11.51
CA VAL A 351 1.11 -1.66 10.53
C VAL A 351 1.45 -1.29 9.09
N GLN A 352 1.99 -0.08 8.86
CA GLN A 352 2.44 0.37 7.53
C GLN A 352 3.97 0.32 7.38
N GLY A 353 4.74 0.32 8.47
CA GLY A 353 6.17 0.02 8.52
C GLY A 353 7.04 0.95 7.69
N ARG A 354 7.23 0.60 6.42
CA ARG A 354 7.83 1.45 5.39
C ARG A 354 6.71 1.84 4.43
N GLY A 355 6.14 3.02 4.64
CA GLY A 355 4.96 3.51 3.91
C GLY A 355 5.14 3.57 2.38
N LEU A 356 4.06 3.91 1.66
CA LEU A 356 3.94 3.77 0.19
C LEU A 356 4.96 4.53 -0.68
N GLY A 357 5.89 5.29 -0.10
CA GLY A 357 6.79 6.21 -0.81
C GLY A 357 6.07 7.41 -1.44
N LEU A 358 4.79 7.64 -1.07
CA LEU A 358 4.00 8.75 -1.56
C LEU A 358 4.19 9.98 -0.66
N ASN A 359 4.52 11.11 -1.26
CA ASN A 359 4.48 12.41 -0.59
C ASN A 359 3.01 12.74 -0.21
N ALA A 360 2.78 13.31 0.97
CA ALA A 360 1.44 13.68 1.44
C ALA A 360 0.66 14.57 0.45
N ALA A 361 1.34 15.45 -0.29
CA ALA A 361 0.71 16.25 -1.35
C ALA A 361 0.16 15.39 -2.49
N VAL A 362 0.83 14.29 -2.86
CA VAL A 362 0.34 13.33 -3.87
C VAL A 362 -0.90 12.60 -3.37
N VAL A 363 -0.93 12.23 -2.08
CA VAL A 363 -2.10 11.59 -1.45
C VAL A 363 -3.30 12.55 -1.45
N ILE A 364 -3.12 13.80 -1.02
CA ILE A 364 -4.18 14.82 -1.02
C ILE A 364 -4.69 15.09 -2.44
N LEU A 365 -3.79 15.34 -3.40
CA LEU A 365 -4.18 15.59 -4.80
C LEU A 365 -4.90 14.39 -5.42
N ALA A 366 -4.46 13.17 -5.13
CA ALA A 366 -5.14 11.95 -5.59
C ALA A 366 -6.55 11.84 -5.01
N VAL A 367 -6.72 12.05 -3.69
CA VAL A 367 -8.04 12.00 -3.03
C VAL A 367 -8.96 13.09 -3.56
N THR A 368 -8.45 14.32 -3.76
CA THR A 368 -9.22 15.41 -4.39
C THR A 368 -9.65 15.04 -5.81
N ALA A 369 -8.72 14.60 -6.67
CA ALA A 369 -9.04 14.20 -8.06
C ALA A 369 -10.02 13.02 -8.12
N GLY A 370 -9.82 11.99 -7.30
CA GLY A 370 -10.72 10.84 -7.20
C GLY A 370 -12.12 11.27 -6.74
N SER A 371 -12.21 12.10 -5.70
CA SER A 371 -13.49 12.61 -5.22
C SER A 371 -14.24 13.47 -6.25
N SER A 372 -13.52 14.24 -7.07
CA SER A 372 -14.10 15.01 -8.18
C SER A 372 -14.57 14.14 -9.34
N LEU A 373 -13.87 13.03 -9.65
CA LEU A 373 -14.17 12.17 -10.79
C LEU A 373 -15.27 11.13 -10.50
N ALA A 374 -15.32 10.57 -9.29
CA ALA A 374 -16.23 9.48 -8.95
C ALA A 374 -16.75 9.54 -7.49
N GLY A 375 -16.75 10.72 -6.87
CA GLY A 375 -17.30 10.93 -5.52
C GLY A 375 -16.62 10.09 -4.45
N ILE A 376 -17.41 9.62 -3.47
CA ILE A 376 -16.94 8.79 -2.35
C ILE A 376 -16.19 7.54 -2.84
N ALA A 377 -16.66 6.91 -3.93
CA ALA A 377 -16.00 5.77 -4.54
C ALA A 377 -14.60 6.13 -5.09
N GLY A 378 -14.49 7.25 -5.81
CA GLY A 378 -13.20 7.72 -6.31
C GLY A 378 -12.23 8.16 -5.20
N ALA A 379 -12.73 8.73 -4.10
CA ALA A 379 -11.94 9.10 -2.94
C ALA A 379 -11.30 7.87 -2.24
N PHE A 380 -12.10 6.82 -2.03
CA PHE A 380 -11.64 5.51 -1.51
C PHE A 380 -10.60 4.85 -2.43
N LEU A 381 -10.77 4.95 -3.75
CA LEU A 381 -9.88 4.34 -4.74
C LEU A 381 -8.59 5.13 -5.00
N ALA A 382 -8.53 6.40 -4.63
CA ALA A 382 -7.45 7.32 -4.97
C ALA A 382 -6.06 6.86 -4.50
N VAL A 383 -5.91 6.54 -3.21
CA VAL A 383 -4.62 6.15 -2.62
C VAL A 383 -4.13 4.79 -3.15
N PRO A 384 -4.98 3.74 -3.24
CA PRO A 384 -4.64 2.50 -3.95
C PRO A 384 -4.13 2.71 -5.38
N VAL A 385 -4.81 3.54 -6.18
CA VAL A 385 -4.44 3.81 -7.59
C VAL A 385 -3.14 4.61 -7.68
N ALA A 386 -2.96 5.63 -6.81
CA ALA A 386 -1.72 6.40 -6.74
C ALA A 386 -0.51 5.53 -6.34
N ALA A 387 -0.69 4.58 -5.42
CA ALA A 387 0.35 3.64 -5.02
C ALA A 387 0.79 2.72 -6.18
N VAL A 388 -0.17 2.18 -6.93
CA VAL A 388 0.10 1.34 -8.12
C VAL A 388 0.79 2.17 -9.23
N LEU A 389 0.34 3.40 -9.47
CA LEU A 389 0.98 4.29 -10.45
C LEU A 389 2.42 4.64 -10.05
N ALA A 390 2.67 4.93 -8.77
CA ALA A 390 4.02 5.18 -8.27
C ALA A 390 4.93 3.95 -8.33
N GLU A 391 4.39 2.73 -8.17
CA GLU A 391 5.15 1.48 -8.37
C GLU A 391 5.54 1.30 -9.85
N ILE A 392 4.64 1.57 -10.79
CA ILE A 392 4.91 1.53 -12.23
C ILE A 392 5.98 2.56 -12.61
N LEU A 393 5.91 3.78 -12.06
CA LEU A 393 6.88 4.84 -12.33
C LEU A 393 8.27 4.55 -11.73
N ARG A 394 8.34 4.04 -10.49
CA ARG A 394 9.62 3.64 -9.87
C ARG A 394 10.27 2.49 -10.63
N TYR A 395 9.50 1.47 -11.00
CA TYR A 395 10.00 0.39 -11.85
C TYR A 395 10.50 0.89 -13.22
N LEU A 396 9.83 1.89 -13.82
CA LEU A 396 10.31 2.49 -15.07
C LEU A 396 11.64 3.24 -14.88
N GLY A 397 11.82 3.92 -13.73
CA GLY A 397 13.10 4.50 -13.31
C GLY A 397 14.19 3.44 -13.19
N GLU A 398 13.99 2.41 -12.38
CA GLU A 398 14.92 1.27 -12.22
C GLU A 398 15.36 0.65 -13.56
N ARG A 399 14.47 0.65 -14.56
CA ARG A 399 14.74 0.14 -15.91
C ARG A 399 15.44 1.13 -16.84
N ILE A 400 15.41 2.43 -16.55
CA ILE A 400 16.22 3.46 -17.23
C ILE A 400 17.62 3.49 -16.61
N ASP A 401 17.72 3.50 -15.28
CA ASP A 401 19.00 3.57 -14.54
C ASP A 401 19.89 2.35 -14.86
N ALA A 402 19.28 1.17 -14.97
CA ALA A 402 19.94 -0.07 -15.42
C ALA A 402 20.26 -0.12 -16.94
N GLN A 403 19.82 0.87 -17.74
CA GLN A 403 20.16 1.01 -19.16
C GLN A 403 21.20 2.12 -19.41
N THR A 404 21.23 3.17 -18.59
CA THR A 404 22.26 4.21 -18.66
C THR A 404 23.56 3.80 -17.97
N GLY A 405 23.50 2.83 -17.05
CA GLY A 405 24.63 2.46 -16.19
C GLY A 405 24.80 3.39 -14.99
N GLU A 406 23.83 4.28 -14.76
CA GLU A 406 23.76 5.15 -13.58
C GLU A 406 23.18 4.40 -12.36
N GLY A 407 22.53 3.26 -12.60
CA GLY A 407 22.21 2.27 -11.57
C GLY A 407 23.47 1.56 -11.06
N GLY A 408 24.21 2.25 -10.18
CA GLY A 408 25.23 1.63 -9.34
C GLY A 408 24.63 0.61 -8.37
N ASP A 409 25.50 -0.13 -7.66
CA ASP A 409 25.08 -1.08 -6.62
C ASP A 409 24.16 -0.37 -5.59
N PRO A 410 23.16 -1.08 -5.04
CA PRO A 410 22.20 -0.47 -4.11
C PRO A 410 22.91 0.01 -2.85
N GLU A 411 23.14 1.32 -2.77
CA GLU A 411 23.85 1.96 -1.66
C GLU A 411 23.13 1.66 -0.34
N GLU A 412 23.77 0.87 0.52
CA GLU A 412 23.27 0.56 1.84
C GLU A 412 23.20 1.86 2.65
N ALA A 413 21.99 2.28 2.99
CA ALA A 413 21.78 3.38 3.92
C ALA A 413 22.50 3.04 5.24
N PRO A 414 23.51 3.84 5.66
CA PRO A 414 24.50 3.38 6.65
C PRO A 414 23.85 3.13 8.02
N GLY A 415 23.84 1.87 8.45
CA GLY A 415 23.09 1.46 9.66
C GLY A 415 23.10 -0.04 9.98
N GLU A 416 24.26 -0.70 9.90
CA GLU A 416 24.51 -2.04 10.48
C GLU A 416 24.38 -2.05 12.03
N PRO A 417 24.26 -3.21 12.72
CA PRO A 417 24.57 -4.58 12.25
C PRO A 417 23.45 -5.63 12.43
N GLU A 418 23.83 -6.89 12.16
CA GLU A 418 23.01 -8.11 12.17
C GLU A 418 22.18 -8.38 13.44
N ALA A 419 21.04 -9.03 13.24
CA ALA A 419 20.34 -9.82 14.26
C ALA A 419 19.57 -11.00 13.61
N THR A 420 20.22 -11.76 12.72
CA THR A 420 19.66 -12.97 12.09
C THR A 420 20.37 -14.22 12.58
N ASP A 421 19.99 -14.71 13.76
CA ASP A 421 20.23 -16.11 14.14
C ASP A 421 19.08 -16.64 15.03
N ALA A 422 18.92 -17.96 15.03
CA ALA A 422 17.72 -18.73 15.41
C ALA A 422 16.48 -18.43 14.51
N VAL A 423 15.80 -19.42 13.91
CA VAL A 423 15.78 -20.88 14.16
C VAL A 423 15.90 -21.67 12.85
N ALA A 424 17.01 -22.40 12.66
CA ALA A 424 17.18 -23.33 11.52
C ALA A 424 18.18 -24.49 11.75
N GLY A 425 18.24 -25.06 12.96
CA GLY A 425 18.93 -26.33 13.19
C GLY A 425 18.04 -27.54 12.85
N ALA A 426 18.53 -28.65 12.30
CA ALA A 426 19.85 -28.92 11.73
C ALA A 426 19.77 -30.10 10.74
N ALA A 427 20.64 -30.14 9.72
CA ALA A 427 20.74 -31.24 8.76
C ALA A 427 22.17 -31.38 8.18
N THR A 428 23.14 -31.76 9.01
CA THR A 428 24.53 -31.96 8.58
C THR A 428 24.70 -33.26 7.81
N VAL A 429 25.09 -33.16 6.53
CA VAL A 429 25.54 -34.29 5.70
C VAL A 429 27.06 -34.25 5.58
N PRO A 430 27.81 -35.18 6.21
CA PRO A 430 29.24 -35.33 5.99
C PRO A 430 29.52 -36.19 4.74
N ALA A 431 30.55 -35.85 3.97
CA ALA A 431 30.99 -36.62 2.80
C ALA A 431 32.48 -36.94 2.86
N GLY A 432 32.85 -38.19 2.55
CA GLY A 432 34.24 -38.60 2.30
C GLY A 432 34.78 -39.71 3.22
N GLY A 433 34.65 -40.97 2.79
CA GLY A 433 35.28 -42.12 3.46
C GLY A 433 35.11 -43.44 2.71
N ARG A 434 36.23 -44.05 2.28
CA ARG A 434 36.41 -45.41 1.71
C ARG A 434 37.92 -45.74 1.80
N PRO A 435 38.38 -47.01 1.80
CA PRO A 435 37.78 -48.19 1.13
C PRO A 435 37.68 -49.46 2.00
N ALA A 436 37.41 -50.62 1.35
CA ALA A 436 37.45 -52.01 1.86
C ALA A 436 36.37 -52.41 2.90
N ASP A 437 35.83 -53.64 2.97
CA ASP A 437 35.78 -54.79 2.03
C ASP A 437 34.65 -55.77 2.48
N ALA A 438 34.38 -56.84 1.71
CA ALA A 438 33.71 -58.11 2.06
C ALA A 438 32.16 -58.24 2.19
N THR A 439 31.60 -59.05 1.27
CA THR A 439 30.61 -60.17 1.42
C THR A 439 29.20 -60.01 2.03
N ASP A 440 28.20 -60.32 1.17
CA ASP A 440 27.13 -61.35 1.30
C ASP A 440 25.96 -61.28 2.33
N GLY A 441 24.84 -61.94 1.96
CA GLY A 441 23.61 -62.17 2.77
C GLY A 441 22.56 -61.05 2.61
N TYR A 442 21.38 -61.22 1.99
CA TYR A 442 20.29 -62.23 2.05
C TYR A 442 19.43 -62.18 3.33
N THR A 443 18.11 -62.35 3.17
CA THR A 443 17.06 -62.04 4.15
C THR A 443 16.34 -63.26 4.72
N ASP A 444 16.30 -63.37 6.05
CA ASP A 444 15.27 -64.02 6.89
C ASP A 444 15.47 -63.48 8.33
N GLY A 445 14.58 -63.54 9.32
CA GLY A 445 13.23 -64.10 9.44
C GLY A 445 12.60 -63.62 10.76
N GLY A 446 11.63 -64.35 11.33
CA GLY A 446 11.09 -64.07 12.70
C GLY A 446 12.06 -64.51 13.83
N THR A 447 11.71 -64.44 15.13
CA THR A 447 10.39 -64.19 15.77
C THR A 447 10.61 -63.80 17.27
N GLU A 448 9.51 -63.62 18.04
CA GLU A 448 9.40 -63.75 19.52
C GLU A 448 9.73 -62.53 20.43
N ASP A 449 9.22 -62.64 21.67
CA ASP A 449 8.79 -61.65 22.70
C ASP A 449 8.63 -62.47 24.04
N PRO A 450 8.44 -61.95 25.28
CA PRO A 450 8.48 -60.60 25.87
C PRO A 450 9.45 -60.52 27.11
N ALA A 451 9.10 -59.74 28.15
CA ALA A 451 9.70 -59.58 29.50
C ALA A 451 10.90 -58.59 29.60
N GLU A 452 11.15 -57.85 30.70
CA GLU A 452 10.52 -57.75 32.05
C GLU A 452 10.73 -56.29 32.56
N ALA A 453 9.71 -55.61 33.12
CA ALA A 453 9.52 -55.31 34.57
C ALA A 453 10.29 -54.08 35.14
N ASP A 454 9.99 -53.74 36.39
CA ASP A 454 10.50 -52.63 37.24
C ASP A 454 10.31 -51.19 36.71
N ALA A 455 9.47 -50.28 37.24
CA ALA A 455 8.81 -50.04 38.54
C ALA A 455 9.58 -49.14 39.54
N ASP A 456 8.79 -48.45 40.38
CA ASP A 456 9.15 -47.43 41.40
C ASP A 456 9.78 -46.10 40.92
N GLY A 457 9.55 -44.96 41.59
CA GLY A 457 8.59 -44.70 42.67
C GLY A 457 8.79 -43.36 43.42
N GLY A 458 7.70 -42.63 43.69
CA GLY A 458 7.62 -41.51 44.64
C GLY A 458 8.37 -40.20 44.29
N THR A 459 8.21 -39.10 45.03
CA THR A 459 7.13 -38.69 45.97
C THR A 459 7.15 -37.17 46.17
N ASP A 460 5.95 -36.58 46.28
CA ASP A 460 5.54 -35.36 47.00
C ASP A 460 6.57 -34.44 47.70
N GLY A 461 6.43 -33.13 47.43
CA GLY A 461 6.21 -32.19 48.53
C GLY A 461 7.32 -31.17 48.90
N PRO A 462 7.05 -30.30 49.90
CA PRO A 462 6.70 -28.91 49.56
C PRO A 462 7.35 -27.81 50.45
N THR A 463 6.95 -26.54 50.22
CA THR A 463 7.22 -25.33 51.06
C THR A 463 8.70 -24.89 51.15
N ASP A 464 9.09 -23.69 51.61
CA ASP A 464 8.39 -22.60 52.31
C ASP A 464 8.90 -21.19 51.89
N ALA A 465 8.40 -20.11 52.52
CA ALA A 465 8.66 -18.70 52.19
C ALA A 465 9.79 -18.01 53.00
N GLY A 466 10.18 -16.77 52.66
CA GLY A 466 10.86 -15.88 53.63
C GLY A 466 11.66 -14.64 53.18
N SER A 467 11.04 -13.44 53.29
CA SER A 467 11.60 -12.20 53.88
C SER A 467 12.76 -11.37 53.25
N GLY A 468 12.78 -10.05 53.56
CA GLY A 468 13.91 -9.10 53.38
C GLY A 468 13.94 -8.32 52.04
N ALA A 469 13.63 -7.02 51.89
CA ALA A 469 13.38 -5.86 52.77
C ALA A 469 14.60 -4.98 53.18
N SER A 470 14.93 -3.97 52.36
CA SER A 470 15.69 -2.73 52.69
C SER A 470 15.68 -1.82 51.43
N SER A 471 15.07 -0.63 51.32
CA SER A 471 14.96 0.57 52.18
C SER A 471 16.16 1.53 52.15
N ARG A 472 15.98 2.69 51.49
CA ARG A 472 16.72 3.93 51.79
C ARG A 472 16.00 5.19 51.27
N ALA A 473 15.51 6.00 52.20
CA ALA A 473 15.41 7.47 52.07
C ALA A 473 16.71 8.09 52.66
N GLY A 474 17.01 9.39 52.55
CA GLY A 474 16.37 10.52 51.88
C GLY A 474 16.69 11.83 52.62
N ASP A 475 16.63 12.98 51.92
CA ASP A 475 16.71 14.38 52.40
C ASP A 475 16.20 15.27 51.24
N GLY A 476 15.68 16.50 51.37
CA GLY A 476 15.71 17.48 52.49
C GLY A 476 16.69 18.63 52.17
N ASP A 477 16.38 19.93 52.20
CA ASP A 477 15.15 20.74 52.42
C ASP A 477 15.43 22.18 51.86
N GLY A 478 14.46 23.12 51.77
CA GLY A 478 14.81 24.55 51.51
C GLY A 478 13.79 25.53 50.90
N ALA A 479 12.96 26.15 51.76
CA ALA A 479 12.47 27.55 51.83
C ALA A 479 12.27 28.52 50.61
N VAL A 480 11.36 29.50 50.80
CA VAL A 480 10.91 30.58 49.87
C VAL A 480 10.76 31.91 50.66
N PRO A 481 11.14 33.14 50.16
CA PRO A 481 10.12 34.21 49.94
C PRO A 481 10.42 35.44 49.00
N THR A 482 9.36 35.90 48.31
CA THR A 482 8.90 37.31 48.04
C THR A 482 9.70 38.43 47.31
N ALA A 483 9.07 38.99 46.25
CA ALA A 483 8.84 40.44 45.92
C ALA A 483 7.79 40.50 44.77
N ARG A 484 6.75 41.35 44.61
CA ARG A 484 6.35 42.77 44.85
C ARG A 484 6.69 43.81 43.74
N THR A 485 5.64 44.50 43.27
CA THR A 485 5.48 45.52 42.18
C THR A 485 5.96 46.95 42.57
N PRO A 486 6.01 48.02 41.69
CA PRO A 486 5.17 48.43 40.51
C PRO A 486 5.99 48.67 39.20
N GLY A 487 5.54 49.31 38.08
CA GLY A 487 4.25 49.89 37.62
C GLY A 487 4.33 51.36 37.11
N ILE A 488 3.35 51.84 36.29
CA ILE A 488 3.19 53.22 35.69
C ILE A 488 4.15 53.47 34.47
N GLU A 489 3.92 54.26 33.38
CA GLU A 489 2.93 55.24 32.80
C GLU A 489 2.82 54.89 31.25
N ASP A 490 1.77 55.08 30.41
CA ASP A 490 0.84 56.16 29.97
C ASP A 490 1.13 56.71 28.51
N ARG A 491 0.05 57.18 27.84
CA ARG A 491 -0.08 58.06 26.64
C ARG A 491 0.08 57.56 25.18
N SER A 492 -1.02 57.80 24.42
CA SER A 492 -1.20 58.35 23.05
C SER A 492 -0.04 58.32 22.04
N VAL A 493 -0.25 58.02 20.75
CA VAL A 493 -1.05 58.73 19.70
C VAL A 493 -1.33 57.72 18.55
N GLY A 494 -2.34 57.78 17.67
CA GLY A 494 -3.40 58.78 17.41
C GLY A 494 -3.44 59.18 15.92
N GLY A 495 -4.49 58.80 15.18
CA GLY A 495 -4.70 59.13 13.76
C GLY A 495 -4.42 57.97 12.78
N GLY A 496 -5.29 57.83 11.77
CA GLY A 496 -5.29 56.74 10.79
C GLY A 496 -6.70 56.43 10.31
#